data_AF-A0A507E524-F1
#
_entry.id   AF-A0A507E524-F1
#
_cell.length_a   1.000
_cell.length_b   1.000
_cell.length_c   1.000
_cell.angle_alpha   90.00
_cell.angle_beta   90.00
_cell.angle_gamma   90.00
#
_symmetry.space_group_name_H-M   'P 1'
#
loop_
_entity.id
_entity.type
_entity.pdbx_description
1 polymer ?
#
loop_
_entity_poly.entity_id
_entity_poly.type
_entity_poly.pdbx_seq_one_letter_code
_entity_poly.pdbx_strand_id
1 'polypeptide(L)'
;MYFTTVQVVALALAAAGVQAQGTATAGLTTLCKTFPNTPACELFAACTTQTSVPTCNADSLLASACADPFTATDAACATKNAAAVPVPAILTARNASSDVANICSGSMASMAGCQGTFVCPARNPATGVSDCKALTSLTSLCKDMPEMPECKNYLAFCAVNAMVEPFCHDDKDGHSHSHGAATPAPAAASPASAPGATAPSGAQITAVGSTLAAAAGLGLTMLLATL
;
A
#
# COMPACT_ATOMS: atom_id res chain seq x y z
N MET A 1 13.75 48.25 -3.74
CA MET A 1 12.61 47.73 -2.95
C MET A 1 11.89 46.53 -3.61
N TYR A 2 12.54 45.80 -4.54
CA TYR A 2 11.95 44.62 -5.20
C TYR A 2 12.39 43.27 -4.60
N PHE A 3 13.31 43.28 -3.63
CA PHE A 3 13.93 42.05 -3.08
C PHE A 3 13.14 41.42 -1.92
N THR A 4 12.30 42.18 -1.23
CA THR A 4 11.54 41.69 -0.06
C THR A 4 10.27 40.93 -0.43
N THR A 5 9.66 41.21 -1.58
CA THR A 5 8.42 40.51 -2.01
C THR A 5 8.68 39.10 -2.54
N VAL A 6 9.86 38.85 -3.14
CA VAL A 6 10.21 37.54 -3.71
C VAL A 6 10.43 36.47 -2.63
N GLN A 7 10.98 36.84 -1.46
CA GLN A 7 11.24 35.87 -0.39
C GLN A 7 9.97 35.37 0.32
N VAL A 8 8.92 36.19 0.40
CA VAL A 8 7.67 35.82 1.09
C VAL A 8 6.86 34.80 0.28
N VAL A 9 6.89 34.91 -1.06
CA VAL A 9 6.20 33.96 -1.95
C VAL A 9 6.87 32.58 -1.92
N ALA A 10 8.21 32.53 -1.88
CA ALA A 10 8.95 31.25 -1.83
C ALA A 10 8.68 30.46 -0.54
N LEU A 11 8.55 31.13 0.61
CA LEU A 11 8.24 30.48 1.89
C LEU A 11 6.80 29.93 1.95
N ALA A 12 5.84 30.62 1.32
CA ALA A 12 4.45 30.17 1.28
C ALA A 12 4.25 28.90 0.44
N LEU A 13 4.99 28.75 -0.67
CA LEU A 13 4.93 27.52 -1.49
C LEU A 13 5.57 26.32 -0.77
N ALA A 14 6.63 26.53 0.02
CA ALA A 14 7.24 25.45 0.79
C ALA A 14 6.31 24.92 1.89
N ALA A 15 5.54 25.80 2.57
CA ALA A 15 4.59 25.39 3.60
C ALA A 15 3.39 24.61 3.04
N ALA A 16 2.89 24.97 1.85
CA ALA A 16 1.81 24.24 1.18
C ALA A 16 2.23 22.83 0.75
N GLY A 17 3.50 22.65 0.32
CA GLY A 17 4.03 21.33 -0.05
C GLY A 17 4.14 20.35 1.12
N VAL A 18 4.50 20.84 2.32
CA VAL A 18 4.66 19.98 3.51
C VAL A 18 3.31 19.50 4.06
N GLN A 19 2.25 20.31 3.94
CA GLN A 19 0.91 19.90 4.40
C GLN A 19 0.26 18.83 3.53
N ALA A 20 0.50 18.85 2.21
CA ALA A 20 -0.03 17.84 1.29
C ALA A 20 0.59 16.45 1.50
N GLN A 21 1.89 16.38 1.83
CA GLN A 21 2.58 15.11 2.09
C GLN A 21 2.08 14.41 3.37
N GLY A 22 1.70 15.20 4.39
CA GLY A 22 1.12 14.67 5.63
C GLY A 22 -0.21 13.95 5.41
N THR A 23 -1.07 14.48 4.54
CA THR A 23 -2.38 13.89 4.24
C THR A 23 -2.27 12.59 3.45
N ALA A 24 -1.38 12.53 2.46
CA ALA A 24 -1.18 11.31 1.66
C ALA A 24 -0.64 10.15 2.53
N THR A 25 0.35 10.44 3.38
CA THR A 25 0.94 9.44 4.29
C THR A 25 -0.08 8.91 5.29
N ALA A 26 -0.93 9.78 5.85
CA ALA A 26 -1.99 9.38 6.78
C ALA A 26 -3.08 8.54 6.10
N GLY A 27 -3.49 8.94 4.88
CA GLY A 27 -4.43 8.19 4.06
C GLY A 27 -3.90 6.80 3.73
N LEU A 28 -2.67 6.72 3.26
CA LEU A 28 -2.00 5.45 2.94
C LEU A 28 -1.83 4.55 4.17
N THR A 29 -1.47 5.12 5.33
CA THR A 29 -1.38 4.35 6.59
C THR A 29 -2.72 3.76 6.99
N THR A 30 -3.81 4.51 6.86
CA THR A 30 -5.17 4.03 7.14
C THR A 30 -5.55 2.93 6.16
N LEU A 31 -5.33 3.16 4.87
CA LEU A 31 -5.64 2.20 3.81
C LEU A 31 -4.88 0.89 4.00
N CYS A 32 -3.59 0.95 4.34
CA CYS A 32 -2.74 -0.22 4.54
C CYS A 32 -3.01 -0.97 5.85
N LYS A 33 -3.71 -0.37 6.81
CA LYS A 33 -4.27 -1.12 7.95
C LYS A 33 -5.48 -1.94 7.54
N THR A 34 -6.33 -1.40 6.65
CA THR A 34 -7.52 -2.08 6.14
C THR A 34 -7.16 -3.15 5.09
N PHE A 35 -6.19 -2.86 4.23
CA PHE A 35 -5.78 -3.69 3.08
C PHE A 35 -4.26 -3.94 3.07
N PRO A 36 -3.72 -4.63 4.10
CA PRO A 36 -2.27 -4.79 4.29
C PRO A 36 -1.57 -5.59 3.18
N ASN A 37 -2.34 -6.37 2.42
CA ASN A 37 -1.86 -7.32 1.41
C ASN A 37 -1.90 -6.77 -0.02
N THR A 38 -2.13 -5.48 -0.18
CA THR A 38 -2.09 -4.85 -1.50
C THR A 38 -0.66 -4.52 -1.90
N PRO A 39 -0.26 -4.68 -3.18
CA PRO A 39 1.11 -4.39 -3.62
C PRO A 39 1.59 -2.98 -3.28
N ALA A 40 0.70 -1.97 -3.34
CA ALA A 40 1.02 -0.61 -2.95
C ALA A 40 1.36 -0.48 -1.45
N CYS A 41 0.70 -1.24 -0.58
CA CYS A 41 0.98 -1.25 0.86
C CYS A 41 2.24 -2.03 1.22
N GLU A 42 2.55 -3.09 0.48
CA GLU A 42 3.84 -3.77 0.57
C GLU A 42 4.98 -2.85 0.14
N LEU A 43 4.81 -2.10 -0.95
CA LEU A 43 5.75 -1.05 -1.37
C LEU A 43 5.91 0.02 -0.29
N PHE A 44 4.81 0.52 0.26
CA PHE A 44 4.86 1.55 1.30
C PHE A 44 5.69 1.11 2.50
N ALA A 45 5.54 -0.14 2.96
CA ALA A 45 6.35 -0.68 4.04
C ALA A 45 7.85 -0.69 3.70
N ALA A 46 8.24 -1.11 2.50
CA ALA A 46 9.64 -1.10 2.05
C ALA A 46 10.19 0.31 1.78
N CYS A 47 9.32 1.23 1.38
CA CYS A 47 9.64 2.62 1.08
C CYS A 47 9.91 3.48 2.33
N THR A 48 9.52 3.01 3.52
CA THR A 48 9.80 3.73 4.78
C THR A 48 11.30 3.97 5.02
N THR A 49 12.17 3.16 4.42
CA THR A 49 13.63 3.28 4.50
C THR A 49 14.27 3.89 3.25
N GLN A 50 13.50 4.18 2.19
CA GLN A 50 13.99 4.56 0.85
C GLN A 50 13.35 5.87 0.34
N THR A 51 13.56 6.96 1.08
CA THR A 51 12.95 8.26 0.76
C THR A 51 13.50 8.93 -0.51
N SER A 52 14.64 8.46 -1.04
CA SER A 52 15.25 8.97 -2.26
C SER A 52 14.68 8.38 -3.55
N VAL A 53 13.89 7.30 -3.45
CA VAL A 53 13.34 6.62 -4.64
C VAL A 53 12.05 7.32 -5.07
N PRO A 54 11.92 7.81 -6.32
CA PRO A 54 10.74 8.56 -6.76
C PRO A 54 9.41 7.79 -6.61
N THR A 55 9.45 6.47 -6.76
CA THR A 55 8.29 5.57 -6.64
C THR A 55 7.84 5.39 -5.20
N CYS A 56 8.67 5.76 -4.23
CA CYS A 56 8.37 5.76 -2.80
C CYS A 56 7.68 7.05 -2.32
N ASN A 57 7.25 7.92 -3.23
CA ASN A 57 6.45 9.08 -2.87
C ASN A 57 5.05 8.66 -2.39
N ALA A 58 4.63 9.15 -1.22
CA ALA A 58 3.36 8.78 -0.58
C ALA A 58 2.13 9.10 -1.46
N ASP A 59 2.15 10.19 -2.23
CA ASP A 59 1.06 10.54 -3.15
C ASP A 59 0.94 9.51 -4.29
N SER A 60 2.08 9.11 -4.88
CA SER A 60 2.12 8.10 -5.95
C SER A 60 1.70 6.72 -5.44
N LEU A 61 2.10 6.34 -4.22
CA LEU A 61 1.71 5.09 -3.59
C LEU A 61 0.21 5.08 -3.25
N LEU A 62 -0.33 6.17 -2.70
CA LEU A 62 -1.76 6.29 -2.44
C LEU A 62 -2.57 6.29 -3.75
N ALA A 63 -2.10 7.00 -4.78
CA ALA A 63 -2.73 6.98 -6.11
C ALA A 63 -2.74 5.56 -6.70
N SER A 64 -1.66 4.80 -6.51
CA SER A 64 -1.55 3.40 -6.94
C SER A 64 -2.51 2.48 -6.20
N ALA A 65 -2.54 2.60 -4.87
CA ALA A 65 -3.45 1.82 -4.05
C ALA A 65 -4.90 2.08 -4.48
N CYS A 66 -5.28 3.36 -4.61
CA CYS A 66 -6.61 3.78 -5.01
C CYS A 66 -6.95 3.56 -6.50
N ALA A 67 -5.98 3.20 -7.33
CA ALA A 67 -6.24 2.71 -8.68
C ALA A 67 -6.61 1.22 -8.69
N ASP A 68 -6.32 0.50 -7.60
CA ASP A 68 -6.72 -0.88 -7.44
C ASP A 68 -8.24 -0.97 -7.18
N PRO A 69 -8.99 -1.73 -8.00
CA PRO A 69 -10.44 -1.86 -7.80
C PRO A 69 -10.82 -2.46 -6.43
N PHE A 70 -9.90 -3.18 -5.78
CA PHE A 70 -10.13 -3.73 -4.45
C PHE A 70 -10.18 -2.67 -3.35
N THR A 71 -9.48 -1.54 -3.53
CA THR A 71 -9.42 -0.48 -2.51
C THR A 71 -10.02 0.85 -2.96
N ALA A 72 -10.39 0.98 -4.24
CA ALA A 72 -10.88 2.22 -4.84
C ALA A 72 -12.10 2.86 -4.13
N THR A 73 -12.89 2.08 -3.39
CA THR A 73 -14.08 2.56 -2.65
C THR A 73 -13.77 2.98 -1.20
N ASP A 74 -12.53 2.86 -0.74
CA ASP A 74 -12.14 3.24 0.61
C ASP A 74 -12.17 4.78 0.79
N ALA A 75 -12.53 5.23 2.00
CA ALA A 75 -12.61 6.65 2.31
C ALA A 75 -11.25 7.36 2.19
N ALA A 76 -10.14 6.66 2.41
CA ALA A 76 -8.79 7.21 2.22
C ALA A 76 -8.49 7.54 0.75
N CYS A 77 -9.24 6.97 -0.20
CA CYS A 77 -9.11 7.30 -1.62
C CYS A 77 -9.81 8.59 -2.03
N ALA A 78 -10.70 9.14 -1.18
CA ALA A 78 -11.33 10.43 -1.42
C ALA A 78 -10.36 11.61 -1.26
N THR A 79 -9.27 11.43 -0.51
CA THR A 79 -8.26 12.48 -0.24
C THR A 79 -7.05 12.39 -1.16
N LYS A 80 -7.04 11.48 -2.15
CA LYS A 80 -5.91 11.35 -3.06
C LYS A 80 -5.71 12.64 -3.86
N ASN A 81 -4.45 13.05 -4.00
CA ASN A 81 -4.11 14.15 -4.88
C ASN A 81 -4.42 13.75 -6.34
N ALA A 82 -5.35 14.45 -6.99
CA ALA A 82 -5.75 14.15 -8.36
C ALA A 82 -4.63 14.32 -9.40
N ALA A 83 -3.59 15.10 -9.06
CA ALA A 83 -2.41 15.26 -9.90
C ALA A 83 -1.34 14.18 -9.65
N ALA A 84 -1.50 13.34 -8.63
CA ALA A 84 -0.54 12.27 -8.34
C ALA A 84 -0.59 11.19 -9.43
N VAL A 85 0.58 10.85 -9.94
CA VAL A 85 0.75 9.78 -10.93
C VAL A 85 0.96 8.46 -10.17
N PRO A 86 0.16 7.41 -10.45
CA PRO A 86 0.39 6.07 -9.91
C PRO A 86 1.78 5.53 -10.26
N VAL A 87 2.31 4.67 -9.40
CA VAL A 87 3.54 3.91 -9.63
C VAL A 87 3.37 3.10 -10.92
N PRO A 88 4.26 3.29 -11.91
CA PRO A 88 4.14 2.61 -13.20
C PRO A 88 4.20 1.09 -13.05
N ALA A 89 3.35 0.39 -13.79
CA ALA A 89 3.31 -1.07 -13.88
C ALA A 89 3.14 -1.81 -12.53
N ILE A 90 2.70 -1.12 -11.46
CA ILE A 90 2.37 -1.79 -10.20
C ILE A 90 1.23 -2.78 -10.44
N LEU A 91 1.41 -4.00 -9.93
CA LEU A 91 0.40 -5.04 -10.07
C LEU A 91 -0.80 -4.69 -9.19
N THR A 92 -2.01 -5.00 -9.67
CA THR A 92 -3.19 -5.00 -8.81
C THR A 92 -3.13 -6.18 -7.84
N ALA A 93 -3.76 -6.06 -6.67
CA ALA A 93 -3.87 -7.11 -5.68
C ALA A 93 -4.49 -8.38 -6.26
N ARG A 94 -5.46 -8.24 -7.17
CA ARG A 94 -6.06 -9.36 -7.90
C ARG A 94 -5.06 -10.05 -8.82
N ASN A 95 -4.31 -9.29 -9.62
CA ASN A 95 -3.33 -9.87 -10.55
C ASN A 95 -2.19 -10.52 -9.77
N ALA A 96 -1.63 -9.83 -8.78
CA ALA A 96 -0.57 -10.37 -7.95
C ALA A 96 -1.01 -11.65 -7.22
N SER A 97 -2.22 -11.67 -6.62
CA SER A 97 -2.77 -12.88 -6.00
C SER A 97 -2.98 -14.01 -7.00
N SER A 98 -3.40 -13.69 -8.23
CA SER A 98 -3.59 -14.68 -9.30
C SER A 98 -2.26 -15.27 -9.74
N ASP A 99 -1.24 -14.45 -9.92
CA ASP A 99 0.08 -14.87 -10.38
C ASP A 99 0.71 -15.81 -9.33
N VAL A 100 0.68 -15.44 -8.04
CA VAL A 100 1.15 -16.34 -6.96
C VAL A 100 0.33 -17.61 -6.86
N ALA A 101 -1.00 -17.53 -6.94
CA ALA A 101 -1.85 -18.71 -6.87
C ALA A 101 -1.59 -19.67 -8.04
N ASN A 102 -1.30 -19.15 -9.23
CA ASN A 102 -0.96 -19.95 -10.40
C ASN A 102 0.42 -20.61 -10.22
N ILE A 103 1.44 -19.85 -9.82
CA ILE A 103 2.79 -20.39 -9.56
C ILE A 103 2.73 -21.47 -8.48
N CYS A 104 2.06 -21.22 -7.36
CA CYS A 104 1.99 -22.14 -6.24
C CYS A 104 0.96 -23.26 -6.41
N SER A 105 0.26 -23.33 -7.55
CA SER A 105 -0.66 -24.43 -7.84
C SER A 105 0.10 -25.68 -8.28
N GLY A 106 -0.34 -26.85 -7.83
CA GLY A 106 0.20 -28.14 -8.27
C GLY A 106 1.60 -28.44 -7.74
N SER A 107 2.53 -28.79 -8.64
CA SER A 107 3.84 -29.38 -8.30
C SER A 107 4.83 -28.40 -7.66
N MET A 108 4.57 -27.09 -7.73
CA MET A 108 5.42 -26.05 -7.13
C MET A 108 4.97 -25.63 -5.72
N ALA A 109 3.90 -26.23 -5.19
CA ALA A 109 3.44 -25.96 -3.83
C ALA A 109 4.50 -26.23 -2.75
N SER A 110 5.50 -27.06 -3.05
CA SER A 110 6.60 -27.37 -2.14
C SER A 110 7.80 -26.41 -2.24
N MET A 111 7.78 -25.41 -3.10
CA MET A 111 8.86 -24.41 -3.18
C MET A 111 8.83 -23.47 -1.96
N ALA A 112 10.00 -22.98 -1.54
CA ALA A 112 10.12 -22.09 -0.38
C ALA A 112 9.23 -20.83 -0.51
N GLY A 113 9.13 -20.25 -1.72
CA GLY A 113 8.25 -19.12 -2.01
C GLY A 113 6.75 -19.45 -2.03
N CYS A 114 6.38 -20.73 -1.94
CA CYS A 114 5.01 -21.22 -1.86
C CYS A 114 4.69 -21.86 -0.50
N GLN A 115 5.56 -21.73 0.50
CA GLN A 115 5.38 -22.28 1.85
C GLN A 115 5.31 -21.18 2.92
N GLY A 116 4.77 -21.52 4.09
CA GLY A 116 4.71 -20.64 5.26
C GLY A 116 3.87 -19.38 5.02
N THR A 117 4.43 -18.21 5.36
CA THR A 117 3.75 -16.89 5.27
C THR A 117 3.57 -16.39 3.83
N PHE A 118 4.16 -17.07 2.85
CA PHE A 118 4.07 -16.73 1.43
C PHE A 118 2.95 -17.49 0.70
N VAL A 119 2.36 -18.51 1.35
CA VAL A 119 1.22 -19.27 0.82
C VAL A 119 0.04 -18.31 0.68
N CYS A 120 -0.38 -18.06 -0.55
CA CYS A 120 -1.65 -17.42 -0.79
C CYS A 120 -2.78 -18.41 -0.48
N PRO A 121 -3.66 -18.13 0.51
CA PRO A 121 -4.85 -18.94 0.69
C PRO A 121 -5.72 -18.83 -0.56
N ALA A 122 -6.69 -19.74 -0.68
CA ALA A 122 -7.67 -19.68 -1.76
C ALA A 122 -8.24 -18.26 -1.88
N ARG A 123 -8.31 -17.76 -3.12
CA ARG A 123 -8.81 -16.41 -3.40
C ARG A 123 -10.19 -16.23 -2.79
N ASN A 124 -10.42 -15.09 -2.15
CA ASN A 124 -11.75 -14.74 -1.68
C ASN A 124 -12.68 -14.65 -2.91
N PRO A 125 -13.78 -15.42 -2.97
CA PRO A 125 -14.63 -15.49 -4.15
C PRO A 125 -15.36 -14.17 -4.46
N ALA A 126 -15.55 -13.31 -3.46
CA ALA A 126 -16.19 -12.00 -3.65
C ALA A 126 -15.21 -10.97 -4.25
N THR A 127 -13.94 -10.99 -3.83
CA THR A 127 -12.98 -9.93 -4.16
C THR A 127 -11.94 -10.37 -5.19
N GLY A 128 -11.73 -11.67 -5.35
CA GLY A 128 -10.69 -12.27 -6.20
C GLY A 128 -9.26 -12.09 -5.67
N VAL A 129 -9.11 -11.59 -4.44
CA VAL A 129 -7.83 -11.30 -3.78
C VAL A 129 -7.58 -12.37 -2.71
N SER A 130 -6.32 -12.78 -2.56
CA SER A 130 -5.89 -13.69 -1.49
C SER A 130 -5.31 -12.89 -0.33
N ASP A 131 -5.45 -13.42 0.89
CA ASP A 131 -4.94 -12.77 2.12
C ASP A 131 -3.42 -12.94 2.31
N CYS A 132 -2.63 -12.78 1.25
CA CYS A 132 -1.19 -12.95 1.25
C CYS A 132 -0.44 -11.72 0.77
N LYS A 133 0.83 -11.62 1.16
CA LYS A 133 1.76 -10.62 0.65
C LYS A 133 2.23 -10.98 -0.77
N ALA A 134 1.32 -10.83 -1.72
CA ALA A 134 1.49 -11.32 -3.08
C ALA A 134 2.72 -10.72 -3.78
N LEU A 135 3.06 -9.46 -3.50
CA LEU A 135 4.23 -8.85 -4.14
C LEU A 135 5.55 -9.41 -3.58
N THR A 136 5.62 -9.61 -2.26
CA THR A 136 6.77 -10.25 -1.61
C THR A 136 6.93 -11.69 -2.08
N SER A 137 5.84 -12.46 -2.19
CA SER A 137 5.88 -13.83 -2.73
C SER A 137 6.33 -13.84 -4.18
N LEU A 138 5.79 -12.96 -5.03
CA LEU A 138 6.22 -12.83 -6.43
C LEU A 138 7.69 -12.48 -6.55
N THR A 139 8.19 -11.59 -5.69
CA THR A 139 9.61 -11.24 -5.68
C THR A 139 10.47 -12.46 -5.43
N SER A 140 10.17 -13.25 -4.40
CA SER A 140 10.93 -14.47 -4.10
C SER A 140 10.88 -15.48 -5.26
N LEU A 141 9.67 -15.77 -5.76
CA LEU A 141 9.45 -16.77 -6.81
C LEU A 141 10.07 -16.37 -8.17
N CYS A 142 9.92 -15.10 -8.54
CA CYS A 142 10.37 -14.60 -9.84
C CYS A 142 11.85 -14.27 -9.90
N LYS A 143 12.51 -14.07 -8.75
CA LYS A 143 13.97 -14.02 -8.67
C LYS A 143 14.59 -15.40 -8.90
N ASP A 144 14.00 -16.44 -8.31
CA ASP A 144 14.47 -17.81 -8.50
C ASP A 144 14.17 -18.33 -9.92
N MET A 145 13.04 -17.93 -10.52
CA MET A 145 12.58 -18.42 -11.83
C MET A 145 11.99 -17.30 -12.70
N PRO A 146 12.83 -16.40 -13.25
CA PRO A 146 12.36 -15.24 -14.01
C PRO A 146 11.69 -15.61 -15.34
N GLU A 147 11.94 -16.79 -15.88
CA GLU A 147 11.36 -17.24 -17.16
C GLU A 147 9.91 -17.77 -17.03
N MET A 148 9.34 -17.81 -15.81
CA MET A 148 7.94 -18.21 -15.62
C MET A 148 6.99 -17.20 -16.28
N PRO A 149 5.96 -17.65 -17.03
CA PRO A 149 4.98 -16.76 -17.65
C PRO A 149 4.31 -15.80 -16.67
N GLU A 150 4.06 -16.24 -15.44
CA GLU A 150 3.45 -15.49 -14.34
C GLU A 150 4.36 -14.35 -13.85
N CYS A 151 5.67 -14.43 -14.08
CA CYS A 151 6.64 -13.41 -13.69
C CYS A 151 6.71 -12.22 -14.64
N LYS A 152 6.07 -12.29 -15.82
CA LYS A 152 6.12 -11.22 -16.83
C LYS A 152 5.67 -9.86 -16.28
N ASN A 153 4.60 -9.83 -15.47
CA ASN A 153 4.07 -8.59 -14.90
C ASN A 153 5.02 -8.02 -13.84
N TYR A 154 5.58 -8.88 -13.00
CA TYR A 154 6.58 -8.50 -12.01
C TYR A 154 7.88 -7.98 -12.67
N LEU A 155 8.35 -8.63 -13.73
CA LEU A 155 9.52 -8.15 -14.48
C LEU A 155 9.25 -6.82 -15.18
N ALA A 156 8.04 -6.61 -15.71
CA ALA A 156 7.64 -5.32 -16.27
C ALA A 156 7.61 -4.22 -15.20
N PHE A 157 7.11 -4.54 -14.00
CA PHE A 157 7.18 -3.65 -12.83
C PHE A 157 8.64 -3.31 -12.48
N CYS A 158 9.52 -4.30 -12.38
CA CYS A 158 10.91 -4.07 -12.01
C CYS A 158 11.76 -3.42 -13.10
N ALA A 159 11.42 -3.59 -14.37
CA ALA A 159 12.08 -2.89 -15.48
C ALA A 159 11.94 -1.36 -15.38
N VAL A 160 10.83 -0.87 -14.84
CA VAL A 160 10.58 0.58 -14.69
C VAL A 160 10.78 1.08 -13.25
N ASN A 161 10.83 0.19 -12.27
CA ASN A 161 11.01 0.51 -10.84
C ASN A 161 12.26 -0.16 -10.23
N ALA A 162 13.37 -0.25 -10.98
CA ALA A 162 14.57 -0.99 -10.60
C ALA A 162 15.21 -0.59 -9.25
N MET A 163 14.94 0.63 -8.76
CA MET A 163 15.48 1.14 -7.50
C MET A 163 14.64 0.76 -6.27
N VAL A 164 13.52 0.06 -6.43
CA VAL A 164 12.65 -0.32 -5.31
C VAL A 164 13.20 -1.59 -4.65
N GLU A 165 14.05 -1.43 -3.63
CA GLU A 165 14.48 -2.56 -2.82
C GLU A 165 13.39 -2.97 -1.80
N PRO A 166 13.33 -4.23 -1.36
CA PRO A 166 14.06 -5.40 -1.85
C PRO A 166 13.42 -6.03 -3.10
N PHE A 167 12.41 -5.38 -3.68
CA PHE A 167 11.53 -5.98 -4.68
C PHE A 167 12.17 -6.11 -6.06
N CYS A 168 12.94 -5.13 -6.54
CA CYS A 168 13.39 -5.10 -7.94
C CYS A 168 14.91 -5.12 -8.13
N HIS A 169 15.66 -5.28 -7.04
CA HIS A 169 17.09 -5.46 -7.12
C HIS A 169 17.44 -6.93 -7.35
N ASP A 170 18.06 -7.21 -8.49
CA ASP A 170 18.82 -8.43 -8.72
C ASP A 170 20.17 -7.98 -9.25
N ASP A 171 21.23 -8.31 -8.51
CA ASP A 171 22.61 -8.15 -8.94
C ASP A 171 22.75 -8.75 -10.34
N LYS A 172 22.90 -7.88 -11.36
CA LYS A 172 23.30 -8.31 -12.71
C LYS A 172 24.67 -8.98 -12.74
N ASP A 173 25.36 -9.03 -11.61
CA ASP A 173 26.69 -9.61 -11.45
C ASP A 173 26.65 -11.11 -11.09
N GLY A 174 25.65 -11.89 -11.52
CA GLY A 174 25.76 -13.35 -11.68
C GLY A 174 26.26 -14.16 -10.46
N HIS A 175 26.19 -13.61 -9.25
CA HIS A 175 26.59 -14.31 -8.04
C HIS A 175 25.38 -15.05 -7.52
N SER A 176 25.36 -16.36 -7.76
CA SER A 176 24.49 -17.29 -7.07
C SER A 176 24.45 -16.98 -5.58
N HIS A 177 23.33 -16.45 -5.09
CA HIS A 177 23.08 -16.43 -3.66
C HIS A 177 22.86 -17.86 -3.20
N SER A 178 23.94 -18.43 -2.67
CA SER A 178 23.88 -19.50 -1.69
C SER A 178 22.89 -19.06 -0.61
N HIS A 179 21.91 -19.90 -0.31
CA HIS A 179 20.94 -19.68 0.75
C HIS A 179 21.65 -19.31 2.08
N GLY A 180 21.80 -18.01 2.33
CA GLY A 180 22.04 -17.49 3.66
C GLY A 180 20.76 -17.74 4.43
N ALA A 181 20.76 -18.80 5.24
CA ALA A 181 19.69 -19.12 6.15
C ALA A 181 19.28 -17.84 6.89
N ALA A 182 18.07 -17.36 6.60
CA ALA A 182 17.42 -16.37 7.44
C ALA A 182 17.38 -16.95 8.84
N THR A 183 18.17 -16.40 9.75
CA THR A 183 18.01 -16.63 11.18
C THR A 183 16.56 -16.28 11.50
N PRO A 184 15.75 -17.21 12.05
CA PRO A 184 14.38 -16.89 12.41
C PRO A 184 14.42 -15.75 13.42
N ALA A 185 13.74 -14.65 13.08
CA ALA A 185 13.43 -13.62 14.05
C ALA A 185 12.72 -14.28 15.25
N PRO A 186 13.08 -13.97 16.50
CA PRO A 186 12.42 -14.55 17.66
C PRO A 186 10.93 -14.24 17.59
N ALA A 187 10.13 -15.29 17.67
CA ALA A 187 8.67 -15.24 17.72
C ALA A 187 8.25 -14.24 18.81
N ALA A 188 7.71 -13.10 18.39
CA ALA A 188 6.92 -12.27 19.28
C ALA A 188 5.68 -13.10 19.65
N ALA A 189 5.61 -13.49 20.91
CA ALA A 189 4.52 -14.27 21.47
C ALA A 189 3.18 -13.56 21.20
N SER A 190 2.35 -14.16 20.35
CA SER A 190 0.91 -13.87 20.35
C SER A 190 0.34 -14.29 21.70
N PRO A 191 -0.40 -13.43 22.41
CA PRO A 191 -1.08 -13.82 23.64
C PRO A 191 -2.16 -14.86 23.34
N ALA A 192 -2.13 -15.92 24.14
CA ALA A 192 -3.03 -17.06 24.09
C ALA A 192 -4.50 -16.64 24.18
N SER A 193 -5.31 -17.15 23.25
CA SER A 193 -6.77 -17.18 23.38
C SER A 193 -7.14 -18.19 24.48
N ALA A 194 -7.80 -17.71 25.53
CA ALA A 194 -8.45 -18.55 26.54
C ALA A 194 -9.77 -19.13 26.00
N PRO A 195 -10.19 -20.34 26.42
CA PRO A 195 -11.44 -20.95 26.00
C PRO A 195 -12.62 -20.57 26.91
N GLY A 196 -13.77 -20.31 26.28
CA GLY A 196 -15.10 -20.69 26.78
C GLY A 196 -15.75 -19.81 27.86
N ALA A 197 -16.76 -19.03 27.47
CA ALA A 197 -17.95 -18.81 28.29
C ALA A 197 -19.13 -18.32 27.42
N THR A 198 -20.09 -19.24 27.25
CA THR A 198 -21.55 -19.05 27.37
C THR A 198 -22.18 -17.73 26.90
N ALA A 199 -23.08 -17.85 25.93
CA ALA A 199 -24.03 -16.82 25.51
C ALA A 199 -24.91 -16.32 26.68
N PRO A 200 -25.28 -15.03 26.64
CA PRO A 200 -26.66 -14.66 26.93
C PRO A 200 -27.32 -13.88 25.80
N SER A 201 -28.51 -14.35 25.43
CA SER A 201 -29.56 -13.56 24.79
C SER A 201 -29.91 -12.37 25.68
N GLY A 202 -29.94 -11.15 25.13
CA GLY A 202 -30.43 -9.98 25.86
C GLY A 202 -30.07 -8.67 25.17
N ALA A 203 -31.09 -7.94 24.74
CA ALA A 203 -31.03 -6.60 24.18
C ALA A 203 -30.18 -5.62 25.03
N GLN A 204 -29.55 -4.63 24.40
CA GLN A 204 -29.87 -3.20 24.55
C GLN A 204 -29.14 -2.38 23.48
N ILE A 205 -29.90 -1.56 22.75
CA ILE A 205 -29.42 -0.49 21.88
C ILE A 205 -28.98 0.64 22.80
N THR A 206 -27.68 0.91 22.90
CA THR A 206 -27.17 2.12 23.56
C THR A 206 -26.68 3.09 22.50
N ALA A 207 -27.53 4.06 22.19
CA ALA A 207 -27.16 5.26 21.47
C ALA A 207 -26.14 6.04 22.31
N VAL A 208 -24.93 6.21 21.78
CA VAL A 208 -23.95 7.15 22.35
C VAL A 208 -24.06 8.44 21.57
N GLY A 209 -24.55 9.47 22.26
CA GLY A 209 -24.80 10.79 21.72
C GLY A 209 -23.54 11.46 21.21
N SER A 210 -23.64 12.01 20.00
CA SER A 210 -22.72 13.02 19.50
C SER A 210 -23.22 14.38 19.95
N THR A 211 -22.52 15.02 20.87
CA THR A 211 -22.72 16.43 21.21
C THR A 211 -22.22 17.33 20.08
N LEU A 212 -23.07 18.31 19.75
CA LEU A 212 -22.86 19.43 18.84
C LEU A 212 -21.53 20.17 19.09
N ALA A 213 -20.86 20.56 18.01
CA ALA A 213 -20.20 21.86 17.93
C ALA A 213 -20.65 22.55 16.62
N ALA A 214 -21.66 23.40 16.78
CA ALA A 214 -22.08 24.36 15.76
C ALA A 214 -21.06 25.50 15.71
N ALA A 215 -20.46 25.73 14.54
CA ALA A 215 -19.81 27.00 14.22
C ALA A 215 -20.51 27.57 12.99
N ALA A 216 -21.49 28.45 13.26
CA ALA A 216 -22.09 29.33 12.29
C ALA A 216 -21.01 30.33 11.82
N GLY A 217 -20.86 30.44 10.50
CA GLY A 217 -19.99 31.41 9.84
C GLY A 217 -20.65 31.87 8.55
N LEU A 218 -21.74 32.61 8.69
CA LEU A 218 -22.37 33.41 7.63
C LEU A 218 -21.36 34.43 7.11
N GLY A 219 -21.03 34.35 5.83
CA GLY A 219 -20.20 35.30 5.11
C GLY A 219 -20.76 35.61 3.72
N LEU A 220 -22.05 35.90 3.65
CA LEU A 220 -22.72 36.49 2.49
C LEU A 220 -22.31 37.98 2.41
N THR A 221 -21.43 38.35 1.49
CA THR A 221 -21.31 39.74 1.02
C THR A 221 -21.50 39.79 -0.49
N MET A 222 -22.77 39.99 -0.87
CA MET A 222 -23.14 40.70 -2.08
C MET A 222 -22.61 42.14 -1.98
N LEU A 223 -21.86 42.60 -2.99
CA LEU A 223 -21.82 44.00 -3.40
C LEU A 223 -21.66 44.01 -4.93
N LEU A 224 -22.76 44.07 -5.68
CA LEU A 224 -23.30 45.28 -6.32
C LEU A 224 -22.33 45.99 -7.29
N ALA A 225 -22.57 45.73 -8.58
CA ALA A 225 -22.90 46.69 -9.64
C ALA A 225 -22.11 48.00 -9.85
N THR A 226 -22.02 48.35 -11.14
CA THR A 226 -21.70 49.64 -11.79
C THR A 226 -20.23 50.07 -11.91
N LEU A 227 -19.63 49.78 -13.07
CA LEU A 227 -19.29 50.77 -14.11
C LEU A 227 -19.07 50.07 -15.46
#